data_AF-A0A966FWL5-F1
#
_entry.id   AF-A0A966FWL5-F1
#
_cell.length_a   1.000
_cell.length_b   1.000
_cell.length_c   1.000
_cell.angle_alpha   90.00
_cell.angle_beta   90.00
_cell.angle_gamma   90.00
#
_symmetry.space_group_name_H-M   'P 1'
#
loop_
_entity.id
_entity.type
_entity.pdbx_description
1 polymer ?
#
loop_
_entity_poly.entity_id
_entity_poly.type
_entity_poly.pdbx_seq_one_letter_code
_entity_poly.pdbx_strand_id
1 'polypeptide(L)'
;MLTQSPPKTLSLEEYRNLETIAEVKHEYHDGEIIEMTGGSINHNSILINLIVLLKLALRGTNYRLQSSDLRLWIPQYNRGLYQLNQYLLVSQGEILIESYSKTSENHWLLQEYIPARGIISLDSLGISLNLADIYEGIDFN
;
A
#
# COMPACT_ATOMS: atom_id res chain seq x y z
N MET A 1 40.82 3.88 14.65
CA MET A 1 40.91 4.61 13.36
C MET A 1 39.77 4.12 12.50
N LEU A 2 38.75 4.95 12.29
CA LEU A 2 37.66 4.65 11.35
C LEU A 2 38.06 5.26 10.01
N THR A 3 38.33 4.40 9.03
CA THR A 3 38.52 4.79 7.63
C THR A 3 37.16 5.13 7.04
N GLN A 4 36.77 6.40 7.07
CA GLN A 4 35.67 6.88 6.23
C GLN A 4 36.21 7.01 4.81
N SER A 5 35.65 6.22 3.89
CA SER A 5 35.85 6.44 2.44
C SER A 5 35.23 7.80 2.08
N PRO A 6 35.81 8.55 1.12
CA PRO A 6 35.28 9.85 0.72
C PRO A 6 33.81 9.71 0.27
N PRO A 7 32.94 10.72 0.54
CA PRO A 7 31.55 10.68 0.12
C PRO A 7 31.50 10.51 -1.40
N LYS A 8 30.89 9.41 -1.84
CA LYS A 8 30.77 9.07 -3.25
C LYS A 8 29.79 10.06 -3.87
N THR A 9 30.30 11.08 -4.56
CA THR A 9 29.48 12.07 -5.26
C THR A 9 28.82 11.38 -6.45
N LEU A 10 27.49 11.24 -6.45
CA LEU A 10 26.77 10.59 -7.53
C LEU A 10 26.51 11.59 -8.65
N SER A 11 26.67 11.21 -9.92
CA SER A 11 26.23 12.05 -11.02
C SER A 11 24.70 12.02 -11.18
N LEU A 12 24.12 13.03 -11.83
CA LEU A 12 22.68 13.08 -12.11
C LEU A 12 22.20 11.89 -12.98
N GLU A 13 23.06 11.39 -13.87
CA GLU A 13 22.74 10.24 -14.73
C GLU A 13 22.71 8.93 -13.92
N GLU A 14 23.70 8.74 -13.04
CA GLU A 14 23.72 7.61 -12.11
C GLU A 14 22.54 7.67 -11.13
N TYR A 15 22.15 8.85 -10.66
CA TYR A 15 20.94 9.04 -9.84
C TYR A 15 19.68 8.61 -10.60
N ARG A 16 19.52 9.04 -11.86
CA ARG A 16 18.36 8.66 -12.68
C ARG A 16 18.29 7.16 -12.89
N ASN A 17 19.42 6.51 -13.15
CA ASN A 17 19.47 5.05 -13.29
C ASN A 17 19.17 4.35 -11.96
N LEU A 18 19.65 4.89 -10.83
CA LEU A 18 19.32 4.39 -9.49
C LEU A 18 17.80 4.46 -9.24
N GLU A 19 17.16 5.59 -9.54
CA GLU A 19 15.72 5.78 -9.30
C GLU A 19 14.83 4.86 -10.15
N THR A 20 15.31 4.30 -11.26
CA THR A 20 14.51 3.33 -12.04
C THR A 20 14.25 2.00 -11.32
N ILE A 21 15.09 1.66 -10.33
CA ILE A 21 15.03 0.40 -9.59
C ILE A 21 14.90 0.61 -8.07
N ALA A 22 14.84 1.86 -7.62
CA ALA A 22 14.82 2.17 -6.21
C ALA A 22 13.43 1.92 -5.60
N GLU A 23 13.38 1.13 -4.53
CA GLU A 23 12.14 0.92 -3.78
C GLU A 23 11.76 2.16 -2.95
N VAL A 24 12.73 2.94 -2.50
CA VAL A 24 12.51 4.17 -1.73
C VAL A 24 12.87 5.38 -2.59
N LYS A 25 12.12 6.47 -2.42
CA LYS A 25 12.38 7.71 -3.16
C LYS A 25 13.59 8.42 -2.59
N HIS A 26 14.41 8.99 -3.45
CA HIS A 26 15.50 9.84 -3.02
C HIS A 26 15.45 11.23 -3.64
N GLU A 27 15.85 12.23 -2.86
CA GLU A 27 16.15 13.57 -3.36
C GLU A 27 17.63 13.67 -3.74
N TYR A 28 17.92 14.21 -4.92
CA TYR A 28 19.27 14.50 -5.39
C TYR A 28 19.62 15.97 -5.14
N HIS A 29 20.64 16.24 -4.32
CA HIS A 29 21.14 17.58 -4.03
C HIS A 29 22.64 17.68 -4.37
N ASP A 30 22.96 18.21 -5.56
CA ASP A 30 24.34 18.47 -6.01
C ASP A 30 25.34 17.30 -5.81
N GLY A 31 24.84 16.06 -6.00
CA GLY A 31 25.65 14.84 -5.88
C GLY A 31 25.46 14.08 -4.57
N GLU A 32 24.68 14.64 -3.65
CA GLU A 32 24.19 13.97 -2.45
C GLU A 32 22.82 13.34 -2.71
N ILE A 33 22.59 12.17 -2.11
CA ILE A 33 21.30 11.48 -2.12
C ILE A 33 20.73 11.53 -0.70
N ILE A 34 19.50 12.01 -0.58
CA ILE A 34 18.74 12.00 0.66
C ILE A 34 17.56 11.04 0.48
N GLU A 35 17.49 10.00 1.30
CA GLU A 35 16.33 9.12 1.35
C GLU A 35 15.12 9.91 1.87
N MET A 36 14.02 9.90 1.12
CA MET A 36 12.78 10.53 1.56
C MET A 36 12.06 9.63 2.56
N THR A 37 11.53 10.21 3.64
CA THR A 37 10.58 9.51 4.50
C THR A 37 9.21 9.43 3.81
N GLY A 38 8.87 8.25 3.30
CA GLY A 38 7.61 8.00 2.60
C GLY A 38 7.53 6.58 2.03
N GLY A 39 6.32 6.11 1.71
CA GLY A 39 6.14 4.79 1.09
C GLY A 39 6.77 4.71 -0.31
N SER A 40 7.10 3.49 -0.74
CA SER A 40 7.68 3.20 -2.05
C SER A 40 6.84 3.73 -3.22
N ILE A 41 7.41 3.79 -4.42
CA ILE A 41 6.64 4.12 -5.64
C ILE A 41 5.46 3.15 -5.78
N ASN A 42 5.70 1.84 -5.68
CA ASN A 42 4.67 0.81 -5.75
C ASN A 42 3.60 0.96 -4.67
N HIS A 43 4.00 1.20 -3.41
CA HIS A 43 3.08 1.47 -2.31
C HIS A 43 2.12 2.61 -2.64
N ASN A 44 2.66 3.73 -3.13
CA ASN A 44 1.86 4.91 -3.43
C ASN A 44 0.94 4.66 -4.64
N SER A 45 1.44 3.99 -5.67
CA SER A 45 0.63 3.62 -6.85
C SER A 45 -0.53 2.69 -6.48
N ILE A 46 -0.27 1.63 -5.71
CA ILE A 46 -1.31 0.71 -5.21
C ILE A 46 -2.35 1.48 -4.37
N LEU A 47 -1.90 2.36 -3.48
CA LEU A 47 -2.79 3.16 -2.64
C LEU A 47 -3.71 4.05 -3.50
N ILE A 48 -3.16 4.71 -4.53
CA ILE A 48 -3.91 5.57 -5.45
C ILE A 48 -4.95 4.73 -6.22
N ASN A 49 -4.56 3.58 -6.77
CA ASN A 49 -5.45 2.68 -7.49
C ASN A 49 -6.64 2.27 -6.60
N LEU A 50 -6.37 1.83 -5.37
CA LEU A 50 -7.40 1.47 -4.40
C LEU A 50 -8.33 2.64 -4.08
N ILE A 51 -7.79 3.85 -3.85
CA ILE A 51 -8.60 5.04 -3.55
C ILE A 51 -9.56 5.34 -4.71
N VAL A 52 -9.07 5.31 -5.96
CA VAL A 52 -9.89 5.57 -7.14
C VAL A 52 -10.98 4.52 -7.30
N LEU A 53 -10.61 3.24 -7.26
CA LEU A 53 -11.52 2.11 -7.40
C LEU A 53 -12.62 2.14 -6.33
N LEU A 54 -12.25 2.33 -5.06
CA LEU A 54 -13.21 2.43 -3.95
C LEU A 54 -14.10 3.67 -4.09
N LYS A 55 -13.54 4.82 -4.49
CA LYS A 55 -14.32 6.06 -4.65
C LYS A 55 -15.39 5.92 -5.74
N LEU A 56 -15.06 5.25 -6.85
CA LEU A 56 -15.98 4.99 -7.94
C LEU A 56 -17.03 3.94 -7.53
N ALA A 57 -16.60 2.81 -6.94
CA ALA A 57 -17.49 1.72 -6.55
C ALA A 57 -18.49 2.14 -5.47
N LEU A 58 -18.10 3.03 -4.56
CA LEU A 58 -18.96 3.52 -3.47
C LEU A 58 -19.75 4.79 -3.84
N ARG A 59 -19.69 5.25 -5.09
CA ARG A 59 -20.38 6.47 -5.53
C ARG A 59 -21.90 6.30 -5.38
N GLY A 60 -22.54 7.27 -4.73
CA GLY A 60 -24.00 7.26 -4.50
C GLY A 60 -24.45 6.39 -3.32
N THR A 61 -23.52 5.72 -2.63
CA THR A 61 -23.78 5.03 -1.37
C THR A 61 -23.67 5.98 -0.17
N ASN A 62 -24.04 5.50 1.01
CA ASN A 62 -23.86 6.22 2.27
C ASN A 62 -22.46 6.01 2.90
N TYR A 63 -21.57 5.25 2.24
CA TYR A 63 -20.20 5.03 2.73
C TYR A 63 -19.34 6.26 2.50
N ARG A 64 -18.41 6.51 3.44
CA ARG A 64 -17.41 7.57 3.34
C ARG A 64 -16.02 6.96 3.31
N LEU A 65 -15.32 7.13 2.19
CA LEU A 65 -13.91 6.81 2.10
C LEU A 65 -13.09 7.86 2.88
N GLN A 66 -12.16 7.39 3.69
CA GLN A 66 -11.27 8.21 4.50
C GLN A 66 -9.84 7.68 4.31
N SER A 67 -8.86 8.58 4.27
CA SER A 67 -7.45 8.19 4.19
C SER A 67 -6.95 7.59 5.50
N SER A 68 -5.76 6.99 5.46
CA SER A 68 -5.05 6.36 6.59
C SER A 68 -4.77 7.30 7.77
N ASP A 69 -5.02 8.60 7.64
CA ASP A 69 -4.76 9.60 8.68
C ASP A 69 -5.81 9.61 9.81
N LEU A 70 -6.79 8.69 9.77
CA LEU A 70 -7.74 8.45 10.85
C LEU A 70 -7.18 7.48 11.90
N ARG A 71 -7.40 7.78 13.17
CA ARG A 71 -6.69 7.15 14.31
C ARG A 71 -6.99 5.69 14.75
N LEU A 72 -8.03 4.92 14.39
CA LEU A 72 -8.36 3.48 14.76
C LEU A 72 -7.95 2.77 16.11
N TRP A 73 -8.92 2.17 16.86
CA TRP A 73 -8.84 1.56 18.23
C TRP A 73 -8.79 0.05 18.10
N ILE A 74 -7.69 -0.54 18.55
CA ILE A 74 -7.40 -1.95 18.44
C ILE A 74 -7.12 -2.48 19.86
N PRO A 75 -8.13 -3.08 20.53
CA PRO A 75 -8.07 -3.46 21.96
C PRO A 75 -6.96 -4.46 22.29
N GLN A 76 -6.66 -5.39 21.38
CA GLN A 76 -5.57 -6.37 21.50
C GLN A 76 -4.17 -5.72 21.56
N TYR A 77 -4.05 -4.42 21.26
CA TYR A 77 -2.81 -3.63 21.30
C TYR A 77 -2.91 -2.29 22.06
N ASN A 78 -4.03 -2.00 22.74
CA ASN A 78 -4.25 -0.77 23.52
C ASN A 78 -4.03 0.57 22.75
N ARG A 79 -4.62 0.75 21.55
CA ARG A 79 -4.60 2.00 20.71
C ARG A 79 -5.99 2.31 20.11
N GLY A 80 -6.33 3.52 19.52
CA GLY A 80 -7.68 4.23 19.42
C GLY A 80 -8.41 4.78 18.14
N LEU A 81 -9.78 4.57 17.99
CA LEU A 81 -10.95 4.63 16.99
C LEU A 81 -11.76 3.34 16.49
N TYR A 82 -13.09 3.28 16.73
CA TYR A 82 -14.19 2.44 16.11
C TYR A 82 -14.04 0.93 15.75
N GLN A 83 -15.12 0.16 15.91
CA GLN A 83 -15.18 -1.29 15.63
C GLN A 83 -14.76 -1.64 14.19
N LEU A 84 -13.67 -2.37 14.06
CA LEU A 84 -13.16 -2.88 12.79
C LEU A 84 -13.82 -4.23 12.46
N ASN A 85 -14.52 -4.29 11.32
CA ASN A 85 -15.16 -5.52 10.84
C ASN A 85 -14.32 -6.23 9.77
N GLN A 86 -13.49 -5.50 9.04
CA GLN A 86 -12.64 -6.06 8.00
C GLN A 86 -11.42 -5.15 7.78
N TYR A 87 -10.27 -5.74 7.48
CA TYR A 87 -9.11 -5.03 6.94
C TYR A 87 -8.45 -5.86 5.85
N LEU A 88 -7.74 -5.18 4.95
CA LEU A 88 -6.98 -5.78 3.86
C LEU A 88 -5.49 -5.51 4.09
N LEU A 89 -4.66 -6.52 3.91
CA LEU A 89 -3.21 -6.37 3.71
C LEU A 89 -2.93 -6.54 2.23
N VAL A 90 -2.24 -5.56 1.64
CA VAL A 90 -1.95 -5.53 0.21
C VAL A 90 -0.44 -5.57 0.06
N SER A 91 0.07 -6.65 -0.55
CA SER A 91 1.50 -6.79 -0.80
C SER A 91 1.93 -5.84 -1.92
N GLN A 92 3.07 -5.20 -1.75
CA GLN A 92 3.73 -4.40 -2.78
C GLN A 92 4.80 -5.19 -3.56
N GLY A 93 5.20 -6.37 -3.05
CA GLY A 93 6.26 -7.20 -3.65
C GLY A 93 5.73 -8.32 -4.53
N GLU A 94 4.43 -8.62 -4.44
CA GLU A 94 3.75 -9.58 -5.30
C GLU A 94 2.27 -9.23 -5.39
N ILE A 95 1.57 -9.82 -6.35
CA ILE A 95 0.12 -9.71 -6.46
C ILE A 95 -0.51 -10.62 -5.40
N LEU A 96 -0.68 -10.09 -4.19
CA LEU A 96 -1.29 -10.79 -3.07
C LEU A 96 -2.05 -9.79 -2.20
N ILE A 97 -3.33 -10.10 -1.95
CA ILE A 97 -4.14 -9.38 -0.98
C ILE A 97 -4.71 -10.37 0.02
N GLU A 98 -4.50 -10.09 1.31
CA GLU A 98 -5.07 -10.85 2.42
C GLU A 98 -6.23 -10.05 3.01
N SER A 99 -7.41 -10.64 3.07
CA SER A 99 -8.57 -10.07 3.75
C SER A 99 -8.78 -10.76 5.08
N TYR A 100 -8.83 -9.96 6.14
CA TYR A 100 -9.21 -10.40 7.46
C TYR A 100 -10.56 -9.82 7.81
N SER A 101 -11.57 -10.69 7.92
CA SER A 101 -12.94 -10.29 8.27
C SER A 101 -13.35 -10.90 9.60
N LYS A 102 -14.05 -10.10 10.41
CA LYS A 102 -14.54 -10.48 11.71
C LYS A 102 -15.90 -11.17 11.60
N THR A 103 -16.04 -12.36 12.16
CA THR A 103 -17.30 -13.10 12.18
C THR A 103 -18.24 -12.58 13.27
N SER A 104 -19.52 -12.98 13.20
CA SER A 104 -20.51 -12.76 14.26
C SER A 104 -20.09 -13.37 15.61
N GLU A 105 -19.25 -14.40 15.59
CA GLU A 105 -18.69 -15.07 16.77
C GLU A 105 -17.38 -14.44 17.25
N ASN A 106 -16.98 -13.28 16.71
CA ASN A 106 -15.78 -12.54 17.10
C ASN A 106 -14.46 -13.28 16.77
N HIS A 107 -14.47 -14.17 15.77
CA HIS A 107 -13.28 -14.79 15.17
C HIS A 107 -12.84 -14.04 13.91
N TRP A 108 -11.57 -14.16 13.54
CA TRP A 108 -11.04 -13.60 12.28
C TRP A 108 -10.92 -14.70 11.24
N LEU A 109 -11.51 -14.47 10.07
CA LEU A 109 -11.33 -15.31 8.88
C LEU A 109 -10.32 -14.65 7.96
N LEU A 110 -9.34 -15.41 7.52
CA LEU A 110 -8.38 -15.04 6.49
C LEU A 110 -8.85 -15.56 5.13
N GLN A 111 -8.85 -14.68 4.14
CA GLN A 111 -9.01 -15.04 2.74
C GLN A 111 -7.91 -14.39 1.90
N GLU A 112 -7.20 -15.22 1.14
CA GLU A 112 -6.18 -14.77 0.21
C GLU A 112 -6.74 -14.59 -1.20
N TYR A 113 -6.29 -13.52 -1.84
CA TYR A 113 -6.57 -13.18 -3.22
C TYR A 113 -5.26 -13.16 -3.99
N ILE A 114 -5.17 -14.10 -4.91
CA ILE A 114 -4.02 -14.36 -5.78
C ILE A 114 -4.45 -14.18 -7.25
N PRO A 115 -3.50 -14.02 -8.20
CA PRO A 115 -3.81 -13.74 -9.61
C PRO A 115 -4.80 -14.72 -10.24
N ALA A 116 -4.76 -16.00 -9.84
CA ALA A 116 -5.63 -17.05 -10.37
C ALA A 116 -7.13 -16.81 -10.13
N ARG A 117 -7.50 -16.02 -9.11
CA ARG A 117 -8.90 -15.64 -8.81
C ARG A 117 -9.30 -14.32 -9.46
N GLY A 118 -8.35 -13.40 -9.65
CA GLY A 118 -8.52 -12.14 -10.37
C GLY A 118 -9.47 -11.09 -9.74
N ILE A 119 -10.33 -11.47 -8.79
CA ILE A 119 -11.36 -10.58 -8.22
C ILE A 119 -11.37 -10.68 -6.70
N ILE A 120 -11.42 -9.53 -6.03
CA ILE A 120 -11.73 -9.39 -4.60
C ILE A 120 -13.21 -9.06 -4.44
N SER A 121 -13.89 -9.78 -3.55
CA SER A 121 -15.23 -9.44 -3.11
C SER A 121 -15.18 -8.83 -1.72
N LEU A 122 -15.70 -7.61 -1.59
CA LEU A 122 -15.86 -6.91 -0.33
C LEU A 122 -17.35 -6.91 0.03
N ASP A 123 -17.84 -8.06 0.49
CA ASP A 123 -19.27 -8.29 0.74
C ASP A 123 -19.88 -7.29 1.72
N SER A 124 -19.09 -6.84 2.71
CA SER A 124 -19.48 -5.82 3.69
C SER A 124 -19.78 -4.45 3.08
N LEU A 125 -19.27 -4.21 1.86
CA LEU A 125 -19.47 -3.00 1.07
C LEU A 125 -20.37 -3.27 -0.16
N GLY A 126 -20.66 -4.54 -0.47
CA GLY A 126 -21.41 -4.94 -1.66
C GLY A 126 -20.69 -4.65 -2.99
N ILE A 127 -19.36 -4.63 -2.98
CA ILE A 127 -18.54 -4.32 -4.17
C ILE A 127 -17.56 -5.44 -4.49
N SER A 128 -17.16 -5.51 -5.76
CA SER A 128 -16.07 -6.37 -6.22
C SER A 128 -15.05 -5.55 -7.01
N LEU A 129 -13.77 -5.85 -6.83
CA LEU A 129 -12.66 -5.15 -7.47
C LEU A 129 -11.76 -6.16 -8.19
N ASN A 130 -11.24 -5.80 -9.36
CA ASN A 130 -10.29 -6.64 -10.09
C ASN A 130 -8.88 -6.45 -9.52
N LEU A 131 -8.15 -7.55 -9.29
CA LEU A 131 -6.75 -7.51 -8.89
C LEU A 131 -5.89 -6.79 -9.92
N ALA A 132 -6.15 -6.99 -11.20
CA ALA A 132 -5.39 -6.35 -12.27
C ALA A 132 -5.50 -4.82 -12.23
N ASP A 133 -6.67 -4.29 -11.86
CA ASP A 133 -6.88 -2.85 -11.74
C ASP A 133 -6.22 -2.29 -10.46
N ILE A 134 -6.19 -3.07 -9.38
CA ILE A 134 -5.51 -2.67 -8.13
C ILE A 134 -4.00 -2.58 -8.35
N TYR A 135 -3.44 -3.53 -9.10
CA TYR A 135 -2.03 -3.62 -9.42
C TYR A 135 -1.67 -3.02 -10.79
N GLU A 136 -2.53 -2.17 -11.35
CA GLU A 136 -2.26 -1.50 -12.62
C GLU A 136 -0.98 -0.66 -12.52
N GLY A 137 -0.05 -0.89 -13.44
CA GLY A 137 1.20 -0.13 -13.55
C GLY A 137 2.24 -0.42 -12.46
N ILE A 138 2.08 -1.50 -11.70
CA ILE A 138 3.06 -1.93 -10.68
C ILE A 138 4.13 -2.80 -11.34
N ASP A 139 5.40 -2.43 -11.11
CA ASP A 139 6.56 -3.23 -11.52
C ASP A 139 7.07 -4.06 -10.34
N PHE A 140 7.25 -5.36 -10.55
CA PHE A 140 7.72 -6.30 -9.54
C PHE A 140 9.15 -6.79 -9.80
N ASN A 141 9.85 -6.22 -10.79
CA ASN A 141 11.19 -6.63 -11.20
C ASN A 141 12.31 -5.88 -10.47
#